data_AF-A0A9P0F1I5-F1
#
_entry.id   AF-A0A9P0F1I5-F1
#
_cell.length_a   1.000
_cell.length_b   1.000
_cell.length_c   1.000
_cell.angle_alpha   90.00
_cell.angle_beta   90.00
_cell.angle_gamma   90.00
#
_symmetry.space_group_name_H-M   'P 1'
#
loop_
_entity.id
_entity.type
_entity.pdbx_description
1 polymer ?
#
loop_
_entity_poly.entity_id
_entity_poly.type
_entity_poly.pdbx_seq_one_letter_code
_entity_poly.pdbx_strand_id
1 'polypeptide(L)'
;MLLLSETVELLTAFVAFLSAIHTGAANIDCFKCVSVNWDNPACDDPFHNNYTLDILESPCMGGRKGRNGVFPATACIKMTGYYDDTGDHITVRHCALDSGTLTTDTELIRMSHCGGFYFDDRYVRGCLQSCMDTDACNSGPVDFDVPTDLLLMGLTTATLYTSLLPHRSFVNCCS
;
A
#
# COMPACT_ATOMS: atom_id res chain seq x y z
N MET A 1 30.91 16.41 -31.68
CA MET A 1 29.82 15.40 -31.66
C MET A 1 30.23 14.15 -30.90
N LEU A 2 31.43 13.59 -31.13
CA LEU A 2 31.93 12.39 -30.43
C LEU A 2 32.14 12.58 -28.90
N LEU A 3 32.72 13.70 -28.46
CA LEU A 3 32.91 14.01 -27.03
C LEU A 3 31.59 14.13 -26.25
N LEU A 4 30.51 14.56 -26.92
CA LEU A 4 29.17 14.62 -26.30
C LEU A 4 28.61 13.21 -26.09
N SER A 5 28.92 12.26 -26.99
CA SER A 5 28.50 10.85 -26.88
C SER A 5 29.13 10.18 -25.65
N GLU A 6 30.44 10.33 -25.46
CA GLU A 6 31.16 9.75 -24.33
C GLU A 6 30.71 10.32 -22.98
N THR A 7 30.44 11.64 -22.92
CA THR A 7 29.89 12.25 -21.70
C THR A 7 28.48 11.79 -21.38
N VAL A 8 27.67 11.48 -22.39
CA VAL A 8 26.30 10.96 -22.23
C VAL A 8 26.35 9.51 -21.77
N GLU A 9 27.27 8.69 -22.27
CA GLU A 9 27.48 7.30 -21.83
C GLU A 9 27.95 7.21 -20.37
N LEU A 10 28.85 8.10 -19.94
CA LEU A 10 29.25 8.15 -18.52
C LEU A 10 28.10 8.59 -17.61
N LEU A 11 27.30 9.56 -18.05
CA LEU A 11 26.17 10.06 -17.28
C LEU A 11 25.07 9.00 -17.14
N THR A 12 24.75 8.27 -18.21
CA THR A 12 23.76 7.18 -18.17
C THR A 12 24.24 6.02 -17.30
N ALA A 13 25.53 5.66 -17.35
CA ALA A 13 26.12 4.65 -16.48
C ALA A 13 26.06 5.06 -14.99
N PHE A 14 26.31 6.33 -14.69
CA PHE A 14 26.23 6.85 -13.32
C PHE A 14 24.79 6.87 -12.78
N VAL A 15 23.81 7.28 -13.58
CA VAL A 15 22.38 7.22 -13.21
C VAL A 15 21.92 5.77 -13.00
N ALA A 16 22.34 4.84 -13.87
CA ALA A 16 22.04 3.42 -13.73
C ALA A 16 22.65 2.84 -12.43
N PHE A 17 23.89 3.20 -12.10
CA PHE A 17 24.55 2.80 -10.86
C PHE A 17 23.83 3.35 -9.62
N LEU A 18 23.43 4.63 -9.62
CA LEU A 18 22.66 5.22 -8.53
C LEU A 18 21.28 4.55 -8.34
N SER A 19 20.61 4.18 -9.43
CA SER A 19 19.32 3.47 -9.37
C SER A 19 19.44 2.05 -8.81
N ALA A 20 20.59 1.38 -9.01
CA ALA A 20 20.85 0.04 -8.49
C ALA A 20 21.15 0.01 -6.99
N ILE A 21 21.50 1.15 -6.37
CA ILE A 21 21.82 1.24 -4.94
C ILE A 21 20.55 1.41 -4.08
N HIS A 22 19.41 1.73 -4.69
CA HIS A 22 18.15 1.97 -3.96
C HIS A 22 17.37 0.68 -3.67
N THR A 23 18.02 -0.32 -3.07
CA THR A 23 17.32 -1.45 -2.42
C THR A 23 17.21 -1.17 -0.93
N GLY A 24 16.37 -0.19 -0.58
CA GLY A 24 15.94 -0.01 0.81
C GLY A 24 15.13 -1.24 1.23
N ALA A 25 15.34 -1.72 2.46
CA ALA A 25 14.46 -2.72 3.05
C ALA A 25 13.04 -2.14 3.02
N ALA A 26 12.13 -2.74 2.26
CA ALA A 26 10.76 -2.27 2.13
C ALA A 26 10.02 -2.57 3.45
N ASN A 27 9.98 -1.60 4.35
CA ASN A 27 8.97 -1.54 5.38
C ASN A 27 7.91 -0.55 4.92
N ILE A 28 6.64 -0.89 5.14
CA ILE A 28 5.56 0.06 4.94
C ILE A 28 5.33 0.87 6.22
N ASP A 29 4.58 1.95 6.10
CA ASP A 29 4.05 2.73 7.22
C ASP A 29 2.56 2.42 7.38
N CYS A 30 2.06 2.23 8.61
CA CYS A 30 0.63 1.99 8.84
C CYS A 30 0.11 2.85 9.98
N PHE A 31 -1.18 3.15 9.94
CA PHE A 31 -1.85 3.63 11.13
C PHE A 31 -1.88 2.52 12.19
N LYS A 32 -1.51 2.84 13.42
CA LYS A 32 -1.42 1.93 14.55
C LYS A 32 -2.12 2.52 15.76
N CYS A 33 -3.23 1.92 16.14
CA CYS A 33 -4.06 2.39 17.25
C CYS A 33 -5.04 1.30 17.69
N VAL A 34 -5.55 1.45 18.91
CA VAL A 34 -6.68 0.69 19.44
C VAL A 34 -7.69 1.71 19.95
N SER A 35 -8.97 1.43 19.73
CA SER A 35 -10.10 2.12 20.32
C SER A 35 -11.10 1.09 20.86
N VAL A 36 -11.51 1.26 22.11
CA VAL A 36 -12.57 0.48 22.76
C VAL A 36 -13.66 1.45 23.18
N ASN A 37 -14.91 1.19 22.81
CA ASN A 37 -16.04 2.06 23.13
C ASN A 37 -15.82 3.52 22.72
N TRP A 38 -15.22 3.73 21.54
CA TRP A 38 -14.99 5.05 20.96
C TRP A 38 -14.07 5.95 21.82
N ASP A 39 -13.18 5.37 22.62
CA ASP A 39 -12.25 6.10 23.48
C ASP A 39 -11.11 6.79 22.70
N ASN A 40 -10.90 6.41 21.44
CA ASN A 40 -9.93 7.01 20.55
C ASN A 40 -10.55 7.40 19.19
N PRO A 41 -11.11 8.63 19.10
CA PRO A 41 -11.76 9.13 17.88
C PRO A 41 -10.88 9.10 16.63
N ALA A 42 -9.56 9.28 16.77
CA ALA A 42 -8.62 9.24 15.63
C ALA A 42 -8.50 7.83 15.05
N CYS A 43 -8.66 6.79 15.87
CA CYS A 43 -8.63 5.41 15.41
C CYS A 43 -9.94 5.02 14.72
N ASP A 44 -11.06 5.48 15.27
CA ASP A 44 -12.41 5.20 14.80
C ASP A 44 -12.84 6.00 13.57
N ASP A 45 -12.07 7.02 13.21
CA ASP A 45 -12.38 7.97 12.16
C ASP A 45 -12.79 7.31 10.82
N PRO A 46 -13.99 7.67 10.28
CA PRO A 46 -14.39 7.35 8.91
C PRO A 46 -13.79 8.33 7.89
N PHE A 47 -12.96 7.79 6.99
CA PHE A 47 -12.50 8.26 5.68
C PHE A 47 -11.96 9.68 5.42
N HIS A 48 -12.07 10.59 6.37
CA HIS A 48 -11.35 11.86 6.33
C HIS A 48 -10.57 11.97 7.62
N ASN A 49 -9.28 11.64 7.58
CA ASN A 49 -8.38 11.90 8.69
C ASN A 49 -8.41 13.40 9.04
N ASN A 50 -9.29 13.79 9.95
CA ASN A 50 -9.22 15.13 10.55
C ASN A 50 -8.10 15.20 11.61
N TYR A 51 -7.39 14.08 11.78
CA TYR A 51 -6.31 13.90 12.72
C TYR A 51 -4.96 13.80 12.01
N THR A 52 -3.97 14.29 12.73
CA THR A 52 -2.54 14.34 12.44
C THR A 52 -1.94 12.96 12.17
N LEU A 53 -0.70 12.93 11.63
CA LEU A 53 0.11 11.71 11.49
C LEU A 53 0.51 11.07 12.85
N ASP A 54 -0.14 11.46 13.94
CA ASP A 54 0.22 11.08 15.31
C ASP A 54 0.03 9.59 15.59
N ILE A 55 -0.88 8.94 14.85
CA ILE A 55 -1.10 7.48 14.92
C ILE A 55 -0.43 6.73 13.77
N LEU A 56 0.38 7.39 12.94
CA LEU A 56 1.16 6.75 11.88
C LEU A 56 2.45 6.18 12.48
N GLU A 57 2.69 4.90 12.30
CA GLU A 57 3.93 4.24 12.71
C GLU A 57 4.88 4.11 11.51
N SER A 58 6.08 4.70 11.63
CA SER A 58 7.16 4.60 10.64
C SER A 58 8.53 4.43 11.34
N PRO A 59 9.30 3.36 11.08
CA PRO A 59 8.95 2.19 10.28
C PRO A 59 7.92 1.29 11.01
N CYS A 60 6.94 0.76 10.27
CA CYS A 60 5.95 -0.13 10.87
C CYS A 60 6.56 -1.51 11.18
N MET A 61 6.46 -1.94 12.43
CA MET A 61 7.02 -3.21 12.91
C MET A 61 5.92 -4.06 13.54
N GLY A 62 5.85 -5.33 13.14
CA GLY A 62 4.85 -6.29 13.62
C GLY A 62 5.48 -7.53 14.27
N GLY A 63 4.68 -8.24 15.07
CA GLY A 63 5.07 -9.55 15.58
C GLY A 63 4.79 -10.66 14.56
N ARG A 64 5.53 -11.77 14.65
CA ARG A 64 5.27 -12.99 13.86
C ARG A 64 5.02 -14.18 14.78
N LYS A 65 3.90 -14.89 14.58
CA LYS A 65 3.55 -16.07 15.38
C LYS A 65 4.70 -17.08 15.38
N GLY A 66 5.06 -17.56 16.56
CA GLY A 66 6.14 -18.55 16.75
C GLY A 66 7.56 -17.98 16.65
N ARG A 67 7.74 -16.66 16.61
CA ARG A 67 9.06 -16.01 16.69
C ARG A 67 9.07 -14.90 17.75
N ASN A 68 10.18 -14.81 18.48
CA ASN A 68 10.41 -13.72 19.44
C ASN A 68 10.95 -12.49 18.70
N GLY A 69 10.45 -11.31 19.07
CA GLY A 69 10.86 -10.02 18.51
C GLY A 69 9.88 -9.46 17.49
N VAL A 70 10.23 -8.29 16.95
CA VAL A 70 9.45 -7.56 15.94
C VAL A 70 10.18 -7.56 14.61
N PHE A 71 9.42 -7.55 13.53
CA PHE A 71 9.92 -7.63 12.15
C PHE A 71 9.29 -6.54 11.29
N PRO A 72 9.97 -6.09 10.22
CA PRO A 72 9.42 -5.11 9.28
C PRO A 72 8.08 -5.56 8.71
N ALA A 73 7.05 -4.74 8.90
CA ALA A 73 5.72 -5.06 8.41
C ALA A 73 5.63 -4.93 6.89
N THR A 74 4.79 -5.76 6.28
CA THR A 74 4.50 -5.78 4.84
C THR A 74 3.01 -5.58 4.54
N ALA A 75 2.17 -5.52 5.57
CA ALA A 75 0.74 -5.31 5.46
C ALA A 75 0.20 -4.42 6.59
N CYS A 76 -0.82 -3.64 6.28
CA CYS A 76 -1.61 -2.92 7.27
C CYS A 76 -2.96 -3.61 7.45
N ILE A 77 -3.43 -3.70 8.70
CA ILE A 77 -4.79 -4.18 9.00
C ILE A 77 -5.64 -3.08 9.64
N LYS A 78 -6.94 -3.10 9.34
CA LYS A 78 -8.00 -2.39 10.05
C LYS A 78 -9.09 -3.37 10.42
N MET A 79 -9.35 -3.51 11.71
CA MET A 79 -10.41 -4.31 12.27
C MET A 79 -11.40 -3.38 12.94
N THR A 80 -12.69 -3.55 12.67
CA THR A 80 -13.76 -2.83 13.37
C THR A 80 -14.93 -3.76 13.62
N GLY A 81 -15.56 -3.68 14.80
CA GLY A 81 -16.66 -4.57 15.14
C GLY A 81 -17.19 -4.34 16.55
N TYR A 82 -17.97 -5.30 17.01
CA TYR A 82 -18.54 -5.33 18.35
C TYR A 82 -18.24 -6.68 19.00
N TYR A 83 -17.88 -6.66 20.28
CA TYR A 83 -17.74 -7.88 21.06
C TYR A 83 -19.10 -8.52 21.33
N ASP A 84 -19.20 -9.84 21.19
CA ASP A 84 -20.48 -10.55 21.35
C ASP A 84 -20.91 -10.72 22.81
N ASP A 85 -19.95 -10.70 23.74
CA ASP A 85 -20.21 -10.82 25.17
C ASP A 85 -20.68 -9.51 25.81
N THR A 86 -20.02 -8.38 25.51
CA THR A 86 -20.32 -7.08 26.12
C THR A 86 -21.09 -6.12 25.22
N GLY A 87 -21.06 -6.32 23.90
CA GLY A 87 -21.58 -5.36 22.93
C GLY A 87 -20.69 -4.13 22.74
N ASP A 88 -19.50 -4.11 23.34
CA ASP A 88 -18.57 -2.99 23.23
C ASP A 88 -18.02 -2.87 21.80
N HIS A 89 -17.91 -1.64 21.32
CA HIS A 89 -17.29 -1.35 20.03
C HIS A 89 -15.77 -1.46 20.12
N ILE A 90 -15.14 -1.98 19.08
CA ILE A 90 -13.69 -2.14 18.99
C ILE A 90 -13.22 -1.74 17.60
N THR A 91 -12.18 -0.89 17.54
CA THR A 91 -11.41 -0.62 16.32
C THR A 91 -9.93 -0.83 16.58
N VAL A 92 -9.26 -1.60 15.73
CA VAL A 92 -7.82 -1.86 15.81
C VAL A 92 -7.18 -1.61 14.45
N ARG A 93 -6.17 -0.75 14.42
CA ARG A 93 -5.26 -0.58 13.28
C ARG A 93 -3.88 -1.07 13.69
N HIS A 94 -3.24 -1.91 12.88
CA HIS A 94 -1.97 -2.52 13.28
C HIS A 94 -1.05 -2.86 12.09
N CYS A 95 0.25 -2.93 12.40
CA CYS A 95 1.31 -3.44 11.53
C CYS A 95 1.25 -4.98 11.47
N ALA A 96 1.13 -5.55 10.27
CA ALA A 96 1.08 -6.99 10.10
C ALA A 96 2.20 -7.50 9.17
N LEU A 97 2.66 -8.72 9.43
CA LEU A 97 3.54 -9.46 8.55
C LEU A 97 2.78 -10.57 7.87
N ASP A 98 2.88 -10.63 6.55
CA ASP A 98 2.44 -11.80 5.83
C ASP A 98 3.28 -13.02 6.25
N SER A 99 2.67 -13.97 6.96
CA SER A 99 3.41 -15.08 7.58
C SER A 99 3.79 -16.18 6.58
N GLY A 100 3.29 -16.12 5.34
CA GLY A 100 3.69 -17.04 4.26
C GLY A 100 3.25 -18.49 4.46
N THR A 101 2.34 -18.77 5.40
CA THR A 101 1.91 -20.12 5.75
C THR A 101 0.78 -20.58 4.84
N LEU A 102 0.86 -21.84 4.37
CA LEU A 102 0.04 -22.41 3.30
C LEU A 102 -1.43 -22.71 3.68
N THR A 103 -1.91 -22.21 4.81
CA THR A 103 -3.31 -22.41 5.26
C THR A 103 -4.00 -21.05 5.36
N THR A 104 -4.83 -20.78 4.34
CA THR A 104 -5.71 -19.59 4.22
C THR A 104 -6.56 -19.34 5.46
N ASP A 105 -6.81 -20.37 6.28
CA ASP A 105 -7.76 -20.33 7.40
C ASP A 105 -7.13 -19.91 8.73
N THR A 106 -5.81 -19.71 8.78
CA THR A 106 -5.09 -19.22 9.98
C THR A 106 -4.35 -17.91 9.75
N GLU A 107 -4.40 -17.34 8.55
CA GLU A 107 -3.80 -16.05 8.20
C GLU A 107 -4.90 -15.00 8.01
N LEU A 108 -5.34 -14.43 9.13
CA LEU A 108 -6.33 -13.34 9.20
C LEU A 108 -6.01 -12.17 8.25
N ILE A 109 -4.74 -12.00 7.95
CA ILE A 109 -4.11 -10.96 7.12
C ILE A 109 -4.23 -11.16 5.60
N ARG A 110 -4.77 -12.30 5.12
CA ARG A 110 -4.85 -12.60 3.67
C ARG A 110 -6.23 -12.40 3.04
N MET A 111 -7.26 -12.11 3.82
CA MET A 111 -8.61 -11.95 3.29
C MET A 111 -9.37 -10.86 4.03
N SER A 112 -9.65 -9.76 3.34
CA SER A 112 -10.63 -8.79 3.80
C SER A 112 -12.00 -9.46 3.84
N HIS A 113 -12.60 -9.57 5.02
CA HIS A 113 -13.90 -10.22 5.19
C HIS A 113 -14.67 -9.61 6.36
N CYS A 114 -16.00 -9.76 6.32
CA CYS A 114 -16.89 -9.38 7.40
C CYS A 114 -17.61 -10.63 7.93
N GLY A 115 -17.74 -10.73 9.25
CA GLY A 115 -18.31 -11.89 9.90
C GLY A 115 -17.96 -11.93 11.38
N GLY A 116 -18.10 -13.10 11.98
CA GLY A 116 -17.65 -13.36 13.34
C GLY A 116 -16.26 -13.99 13.33
N PHE A 117 -15.36 -13.48 14.17
CA PHE A 117 -14.01 -14.01 14.34
C PHE A 117 -13.53 -13.83 15.79
N TYR A 118 -12.49 -14.55 16.18
CA TYR A 118 -11.86 -14.38 17.49
C TYR A 118 -10.74 -13.35 17.43
N PHE A 119 -10.75 -12.39 18.35
CA PHE A 119 -9.70 -11.42 18.59
C PHE A 119 -9.41 -11.37 20.10
N ASP A 120 -8.16 -11.63 20.48
CA ASP A 120 -7.71 -11.65 21.89
C ASP A 120 -8.59 -12.55 22.78
N ASP A 121 -8.80 -13.80 22.36
CA ASP A 121 -9.65 -14.81 23.02
C ASP A 121 -11.14 -14.43 23.19
N ARG A 122 -11.58 -13.34 22.56
CA ARG A 122 -12.97 -12.87 22.57
C ARG A 122 -13.58 -12.91 21.18
N TYR A 123 -14.88 -13.17 21.11
CA TYR A 123 -15.59 -13.24 19.84
C TYR A 123 -16.09 -11.85 19.43
N VAL A 124 -15.73 -11.44 18.22
CA VAL A 124 -16.04 -10.13 17.63
C VAL A 124 -16.84 -10.35 16.36
N ARG A 125 -17.96 -9.64 16.20
CA ARG A 125 -18.67 -9.52 14.92
C ARG A 125 -18.33 -8.18 14.28
N GLY A 126 -17.73 -8.24 13.10
CA GLY A 126 -17.21 -7.05 12.45
C GLY A 126 -16.60 -7.30 11.08
N CYS A 127 -15.81 -6.34 10.62
CA CYS A 127 -15.05 -6.41 9.38
C CYS A 127 -13.56 -6.31 9.68
N LEU A 128 -12.79 -7.13 8.98
CA LEU A 128 -11.34 -7.03 8.94
C LEU A 128 -10.92 -6.74 7.50
N GLN A 129 -10.09 -5.72 7.34
CA GLN A 129 -9.54 -5.27 6.08
C GLN A 129 -8.02 -5.34 6.15
N SER A 130 -7.40 -5.89 5.11
CA SER A 130 -5.94 -5.97 4.96
C SER A 130 -5.52 -5.40 3.61
N CYS A 131 -4.41 -4.69 3.60
CA CYS A 131 -3.78 -4.17 2.39
C CYS A 131 -2.25 -4.33 2.50
N MET A 132 -1.58 -4.51 1.36
CA MET A 132 -0.16 -4.88 1.28
C MET A 132 0.61 -3.87 0.44
N ASP A 133 1.91 -3.74 0.72
CA ASP A 133 2.88 -2.98 -0.09
C ASP A 133 2.48 -1.51 -0.39
N THR A 134 1.63 -0.92 0.45
CA THR A 134 1.15 0.46 0.31
C THR A 134 1.11 1.13 1.68
N ASP A 135 1.75 2.28 1.81
CA ASP A 135 1.77 3.06 3.06
C ASP A 135 0.37 3.60 3.40
N ALA A 136 0.03 3.58 4.69
CA ALA A 136 -1.18 4.16 5.26
C ALA A 136 -2.50 3.68 4.61
N CYS A 137 -2.48 2.50 3.98
CA CYS A 137 -3.62 1.94 3.24
C CYS A 137 -4.75 1.44 4.16
N ASN A 138 -4.49 1.29 5.46
CA ASN A 138 -5.50 1.04 6.50
C ASN A 138 -6.10 2.34 7.05
N SER A 139 -6.10 3.40 6.24
CA SER A 139 -7.16 4.40 6.26
C SER A 139 -8.53 3.72 6.10
N GLY A 140 -9.66 4.41 6.28
CA GLY A 140 -10.96 3.73 6.19
C GLY A 140 -11.29 3.15 4.79
N PRO A 141 -12.55 2.91 4.45
CA PRO A 141 -12.90 2.45 3.10
C PRO A 141 -12.82 3.57 2.05
N VAL A 142 -11.92 3.40 1.06
CA VAL A 142 -11.89 4.18 -0.20
C VAL A 142 -13.11 3.86 -1.06
N ASP A 143 -13.91 4.88 -1.39
CA ASP A 143 -14.67 4.88 -2.64
C ASP A 143 -13.66 5.00 -3.80
N PHE A 144 -13.76 4.10 -4.78
CA PHE A 144 -12.87 4.08 -5.94
C PHE A 144 -13.18 5.26 -6.87
N ASP A 145 -12.53 6.41 -6.63
CA ASP A 145 -12.42 7.46 -7.64
C ASP A 145 -11.16 7.23 -8.47
N VAL A 146 -11.36 6.73 -9.68
CA VAL A 146 -10.30 6.60 -10.68
C VAL A 146 -9.89 8.02 -11.08
N PRO A 147 -8.65 8.48 -10.83
CA PRO A 147 -8.27 9.85 -11.16
C PRO A 147 -8.31 10.04 -12.67
N THR A 148 -9.14 10.96 -13.14
CA THR A 148 -9.27 11.32 -14.57
C THR A 148 -7.95 11.75 -15.22
N ASP A 149 -6.96 12.14 -14.40
CA ASP A 149 -5.63 12.58 -14.85
C ASP A 149 -4.78 11.45 -15.43
N LEU A 150 -4.97 10.20 -15.00
CA LEU A 150 -4.22 9.07 -15.55
C LEU A 150 -4.66 8.72 -16.98
N LEU A 151 -5.92 9.01 -17.31
CA LEU A 151 -6.47 8.85 -18.67
C LEU A 151 -5.92 9.93 -19.61
N LEU A 152 -5.72 11.16 -19.13
CA LEU A 152 -5.13 12.24 -19.91
C LEU A 152 -3.64 12.03 -20.19
N MET A 153 -2.88 11.47 -19.23
CA MET A 153 -1.46 11.16 -19.43
C MET A 153 -1.23 10.05 -20.47
N GLY A 154 -2.16 9.09 -20.59
CA GLY A 154 -2.13 8.07 -21.65
C GLY A 154 -2.37 8.64 -23.06
N LEU A 155 -3.23 9.66 -23.18
CA LEU A 155 -3.56 10.30 -24.46
C LEU A 155 -2.45 11.25 -24.96
N THR A 156 -1.77 11.95 -24.05
CA THR A 156 -0.67 12.87 -24.41
C THR A 156 0.61 12.13 -24.80
N THR A 157 0.88 10.97 -24.18
CA THR A 157 2.01 10.11 -24.58
C THR A 157 1.79 9.44 -25.94
N ALA A 158 0.57 8.99 -26.25
CA ALA A 158 0.22 8.42 -27.56
C ALA A 158 0.37 9.41 -28.73
N THR A 159 -0.02 10.68 -28.52
CA THR A 159 0.08 11.75 -29.54
C THR A 159 1.52 12.23 -29.76
N LEU A 160 2.37 12.19 -28.73
CA LEU A 160 3.80 12.47 -28.86
C LEU A 160 4.54 11.33 -29.59
N TYR A 161 4.15 10.07 -29.36
CA TYR A 161 4.70 8.92 -30.10
C TYR A 161 4.36 8.96 -31.60
N THR A 162 3.16 9.41 -31.98
CA THR A 162 2.78 9.54 -33.40
C THR A 162 3.46 10.70 -34.11
N SER A 163 3.89 11.74 -33.38
CA SER A 163 4.61 12.89 -33.95
C SER A 163 6.12 12.68 -34.04
N LEU A 164 6.68 11.71 -33.30
CA LEU A 164 8.09 11.31 -33.35
C LEU A 164 8.36 10.13 -34.31
N LEU A 165 7.32 9.45 -34.80
CA LEU A 165 7.47 8.49 -35.90
C LEU A 165 7.89 9.26 -37.16
N PRO A 166 9.03 8.92 -37.79
CA PRO A 166 9.47 9.60 -38.99
C PRO A 166 8.41 9.44 -40.06
N HIS A 167 7.96 10.57 -40.62
CA HIS A 167 7.09 10.61 -41.79
C HIS A 167 7.80 9.80 -42.89
N ARG A 168 7.38 8.55 -43.08
CA ARG A 168 7.82 7.75 -44.23
C ARG A 168 7.12 8.35 -45.43
N SER A 169 7.73 9.40 -45.99
CA SER A 169 7.39 9.91 -47.31
C SER A 169 7.32 8.70 -48.23
N PHE A 170 6.13 8.41 -48.75
CA PHE A 170 5.96 7.53 -49.90
C PHE A 170 6.68 8.20 -51.06
N VAL A 171 7.98 7.90 -51.20
CA VAL A 171 8.71 8.14 -52.43
C VAL A 171 8.23 7.07 -53.40
N ASN A 172 7.30 7.44 -54.28
CA ASN A 172 7.08 6.70 -55.52
C ASN A 172 8.37 6.78 -56.34
N CYS A 173 9.17 5.72 -56.29
CA CYS A 173 10.17 5.46 -57.32
C CYS A 173 9.59 4.46 -58.32
N CYS A 174 9.72 4.82 -59.59
CA CYS A 174 9.21 4.19 -60.80
C CYS A 174 9.38 2.66 -60.88
N SER A 175 8.36 2.02 -61.47
CA SER A 175 8.50 1.18 -62.66
C SER A 175 7.23 1.28 -63.48
#